data_AF-A0A1R4GE67-F1
#
_entry.id   AF-A0A1R4GE67-F1
#
_cell.length_a   1.000
_cell.length_b   1.000
_cell.length_c   1.000
_cell.angle_alpha   90.00
_cell.angle_beta   90.00
_cell.angle_gamma   90.00
#
_symmetry.space_group_name_H-M   'P 1'
#
loop_
_entity.id
_entity.type
_entity.pdbx_description
1 polymer ?
#
loop_
_entity_poly.entity_id
_entity_poly.type
_entity_poly.pdbx_seq_one_letter_code
_entity_poly.pdbx_strand_id
1 'polypeptide(L)'
;MTDAAPLKPLKIDFVSDVMCPWCAVGLGGLEQALERLEGEGIAADITFQPFELNPDIAPEGENMGEHLARKYGSTPEQSAANRAAITARAAEVGVEMNFRDDSRMWNTFDAHRLLHWAGLTAPDKQAALKHALFGAHFTQGRNVSDAGVLTEAAETAGLDRAEAAEVLASGRYMQEVRTAQALWRARGITSVPAVVVEDKYLISGGQPTQTFVNALREIAGKN
;
A
#
# COMPACT_ATOMS: atom_id res chain seq x y z
N MET A 1 39.54 -14.22 3.23
CA MET A 1 38.10 -14.41 2.98
C MET A 1 37.41 -13.98 4.25
N THR A 2 37.07 -12.69 4.35
CA THR A 2 36.40 -12.13 5.52
C THR A 2 34.93 -12.49 5.41
N ASP A 3 34.50 -13.35 6.33
CA ASP A 3 33.10 -13.67 6.59
C ASP A 3 32.45 -12.39 7.09
N ALA A 4 31.81 -11.62 6.19
CA ALA A 4 31.02 -10.47 6.58
C ALA A 4 29.80 -11.01 7.31
N ALA A 5 29.61 -10.60 8.57
CA ALA A 5 28.39 -10.91 9.30
C ALA A 5 27.19 -10.49 8.45
N PRO A 6 26.13 -11.32 8.34
CA PRO A 6 24.97 -10.98 7.54
C PRO A 6 24.39 -9.66 8.05
N LEU A 7 24.31 -8.66 7.17
CA LEU A 7 23.72 -7.37 7.48
C LEU A 7 22.25 -7.59 7.83
N LYS A 8 21.85 -7.17 9.03
CA LYS A 8 20.45 -7.24 9.47
C LYS A 8 19.63 -6.32 8.56
N PRO A 9 18.56 -6.82 7.90
CA PRO A 9 17.71 -5.98 7.06
C PRO A 9 17.05 -4.87 7.89
N LEU A 10 16.86 -3.71 7.26
CA LEU A 10 16.11 -2.61 7.86
C LEU A 10 14.65 -3.02 8.04
N LYS A 11 14.11 -2.82 9.24
CA LYS A 11 12.68 -2.96 9.49
C LYS A 11 11.93 -1.79 8.86
N ILE A 12 10.98 -2.07 7.99
CA ILE A 12 10.10 -1.05 7.38
C ILE A 12 8.63 -1.39 7.64
N ASP A 13 7.92 -0.47 8.29
CA ASP A 13 6.46 -0.46 8.36
C ASP A 13 5.91 0.48 7.27
N PHE A 14 5.26 -0.10 6.25
CA PHE A 14 4.66 0.63 5.13
C PHE A 14 3.16 0.86 5.40
N VAL A 15 2.83 1.98 6.03
CA VAL A 15 1.45 2.36 6.34
C VAL A 15 0.78 2.90 5.08
N SER A 16 -0.28 2.22 4.64
CA SER A 16 -0.86 2.47 3.32
C SER A 16 -2.33 2.11 3.22
N ASP A 17 -3.01 2.65 2.20
CA ASP A 17 -4.34 2.23 1.78
C ASP A 17 -4.27 1.66 0.36
N VAL A 18 -5.11 0.66 0.03
CA VAL A 18 -5.17 0.10 -1.34
C VAL A 18 -5.87 1.05 -2.32
N MET A 19 -6.68 1.99 -1.82
CA MET A 19 -7.34 3.04 -2.60
C MET A 19 -6.47 4.30 -2.80
N CYS A 20 -5.27 4.34 -2.22
CA CYS A 20 -4.37 5.48 -2.35
C CYS A 20 -3.41 5.29 -3.53
N PRO A 21 -3.52 6.07 -4.61
CA PRO A 21 -2.61 5.90 -5.74
C PRO A 21 -1.17 6.26 -5.40
N TRP A 22 -0.96 7.25 -4.52
CA TRP A 22 0.38 7.57 -4.02
C TRP A 22 1.00 6.44 -3.22
N CYS A 23 0.21 5.51 -2.63
CA CYS A 23 0.76 4.32 -1.99
C CYS A 23 1.35 3.35 -3.00
N ALA A 24 0.72 3.18 -4.17
CA ALA A 24 1.29 2.36 -5.24
C ALA A 24 2.55 3.00 -5.84
N VAL A 25 2.52 4.32 -6.08
CA VAL A 25 3.71 5.08 -6.51
C VAL A 25 4.85 4.97 -5.49
N GLY A 26 4.53 5.16 -4.21
CA GLY A 26 5.51 5.10 -3.12
C GLY A 26 6.11 3.72 -2.91
N LEU A 27 5.29 2.66 -3.05
CA LEU A 27 5.79 1.29 -2.95
C LEU A 27 6.74 0.96 -4.09
N GLY A 28 6.36 1.24 -5.34
CA GLY A 28 7.26 1.01 -6.48
C GLY A 28 8.56 1.82 -6.39
N GLY A 29 8.48 3.06 -5.91
CA GLY A 29 9.68 3.88 -5.65
C GLY A 29 10.57 3.32 -4.54
N LEU A 30 9.99 2.76 -3.48
CA LEU A 30 10.71 2.12 -2.38
C LEU A 30 11.38 0.82 -2.82
N GLU A 31 10.67 -0.03 -3.57
CA GLU A 31 11.18 -1.31 -4.06
C GLU A 31 12.35 -1.11 -5.03
N GLN A 32 12.21 -0.21 -6.01
CA GLN A 32 13.33 0.14 -6.90
C GLN A 32 14.52 0.75 -6.15
N ALA A 33 14.29 1.45 -5.03
CA ALA A 33 15.38 1.99 -4.23
C ALA A 33 16.13 0.87 -3.51
N LEU A 34 15.41 -0.13 -2.97
CA LEU A 34 16.01 -1.30 -2.33
C LEU A 34 16.80 -2.15 -3.34
N GLU A 35 16.30 -2.36 -4.55
CA GLU A 35 17.04 -3.03 -5.63
C GLU A 35 18.38 -2.35 -5.93
N ARG A 36 18.41 -1.01 -5.99
CA ARG A 36 19.66 -0.25 -6.23
C ARG A 36 20.64 -0.35 -5.07
N LEU A 37 20.13 -0.51 -3.86
CA LEU A 37 20.90 -0.56 -2.63
C LEU A 37 21.35 -1.99 -2.25
N GLU A 38 20.86 -3.03 -2.94
CA GLU A 38 21.25 -4.42 -2.70
C GLU A 38 22.77 -4.63 -2.85
N GLY A 39 23.38 -4.01 -3.87
CA GLY A 39 24.83 -4.04 -4.08
C GLY A 39 25.65 -3.32 -3.00
N GLU A 40 25.01 -2.50 -2.17
CA GLU A 40 25.60 -1.83 -1.01
C GLU A 40 25.35 -2.62 0.29
N GLY A 41 24.71 -3.80 0.21
CA GLY A 41 24.38 -4.64 1.36
C GLY A 41 23.20 -4.14 2.19
N ILE A 42 22.41 -3.18 1.68
CA ILE A 42 21.25 -2.65 2.38
C ILE A 42 20.01 -3.39 1.87
N ALA A 43 19.45 -4.24 2.74
CA ALA A 43 18.18 -4.93 2.54
C ALA A 43 17.12 -4.40 3.52
N ALA A 44 15.85 -4.72 3.28
CA ALA A 44 14.76 -4.36 4.18
C ALA A 44 13.68 -5.44 4.26
N ASP A 45 13.10 -5.58 5.45
CA ASP A 45 11.90 -6.37 5.70
C ASP A 45 10.71 -5.41 5.77
N ILE A 46 9.82 -5.47 4.76
CA ILE A 46 8.65 -4.59 4.67
C ILE A 46 7.42 -5.29 5.24
N THR A 47 6.78 -4.66 6.22
CA THR A 47 5.46 -5.05 6.72
C THR A 47 4.42 -4.02 6.29
N PHE A 48 3.34 -4.48 5.66
CA PHE A 48 2.25 -3.61 5.23
C PHE A 48 1.26 -3.37 6.37
N GLN A 49 1.05 -2.09 6.67
CA GLN A 49 0.25 -1.64 7.82
C GLN A 49 -1.02 -0.93 7.34
N PRO A 50 -2.17 -1.14 8.02
CA PRO A 50 -3.45 -0.68 7.52
C PRO A 50 -3.68 0.81 7.79
N PHE A 51 -4.20 1.50 6.78
CA PHE A 51 -4.79 2.84 6.89
C PHE A 51 -5.98 2.93 5.93
N GLU A 52 -7.10 3.49 6.39
CA GLU A 52 -8.25 3.80 5.54
C GLU A 52 -8.36 5.31 5.33
N LEU A 53 -8.24 5.73 4.07
CA LEU A 53 -8.49 7.12 3.66
C LEU A 53 -9.96 7.49 3.78
N ASN A 54 -10.85 6.51 3.59
CA ASN A 54 -12.30 6.69 3.53
C ASN A 54 -13.02 5.52 4.24
N PRO A 55 -12.88 5.38 5.57
CA PRO A 55 -13.45 4.25 6.32
C PRO A 55 -14.98 4.20 6.31
N ASP A 56 -15.62 5.34 6.05
CA ASP A 56 -17.09 5.48 6.08
C ASP A 56 -17.75 5.29 4.70
N ILE A 57 -16.97 4.95 3.66
CA ILE A 57 -17.54 4.60 2.35
C ILE A 57 -18.32 3.29 2.48
N ALA A 58 -19.57 3.31 2.02
CA ALA A 58 -20.42 2.13 1.96
C ALA A 58 -19.86 1.07 0.98
N PRO A 59 -20.15 -0.23 1.17
CA PRO A 59 -19.61 -1.30 0.30
C PRO A 59 -19.91 -1.10 -1.18
N GLU A 60 -21.04 -0.49 -1.51
CA GLU A 60 -21.47 -0.18 -2.87
C GLU A 60 -20.60 0.88 -3.53
N GLY A 61 -19.72 1.57 -2.80
CA GLY A 61 -18.76 2.56 -3.29
C GLY A 61 -19.38 3.86 -3.82
N GLU A 62 -18.53 4.84 -4.09
CA GLU A 62 -18.92 6.16 -4.60
C GLU A 62 -18.19 6.48 -5.91
N ASN A 63 -18.75 7.35 -6.77
CA ASN A 63 -17.98 7.87 -7.90
C ASN A 63 -16.80 8.70 -7.37
N MET A 64 -15.60 8.49 -7.93
CA MET A 64 -14.38 9.15 -7.46
C MET A 64 -14.41 10.66 -7.68
N GLY A 65 -14.89 11.12 -8.84
CA GLY A 65 -14.97 12.55 -9.14
C GLY A 65 -15.88 13.28 -8.16
N GLU A 66 -17.08 12.74 -7.94
CA GLU A 66 -18.06 13.29 -6.99
C GLU A 66 -17.51 13.29 -5.55
N HIS A 67 -16.87 12.20 -5.14
CA HIS A 67 -16.26 12.09 -3.82
C HIS A 67 -15.15 13.14 -3.60
N LEU A 68 -14.24 13.29 -4.56
CA LEU A 68 -13.14 14.26 -4.48
C LEU A 68 -13.65 15.70 -4.52
N ALA A 69 -14.67 16.00 -5.33
CA ALA A 69 -15.32 17.32 -5.34
C ALA A 69 -15.93 17.65 -3.97
N ARG A 70 -16.65 16.70 -3.36
CA ARG A 70 -17.23 16.87 -2.01
C ARG A 70 -16.18 17.02 -0.92
N LYS A 71 -15.10 16.23 -0.96
CA LYS A 71 -14.08 16.16 0.10
C LYS A 71 -13.04 17.27 0.02
N TYR A 72 -12.62 17.63 -1.19
CA TYR A 72 -11.51 18.56 -1.43
C TYR A 72 -11.90 19.83 -2.20
N GLY A 73 -13.15 19.95 -2.66
CA GLY A 73 -13.60 21.09 -3.45
C GLY A 73 -12.94 21.18 -4.83
N SER A 74 -12.35 20.08 -5.33
CA SER A 74 -11.63 20.07 -6.61
C SER A 74 -12.59 20.18 -7.79
N THR A 75 -12.25 20.97 -8.80
CA THR A 75 -12.99 20.98 -10.07
C THR A 75 -12.71 19.69 -10.87
N PRO A 76 -13.59 19.33 -11.83
CA PRO A 76 -13.33 18.20 -12.72
C PRO A 76 -11.98 18.30 -13.45
N GLU A 77 -11.59 19.50 -13.87
CA GLU A 77 -10.31 19.76 -14.56
C GLU A 77 -9.12 19.58 -13.62
N GLN A 78 -9.20 20.07 -12.39
CA GLN A 78 -8.16 19.86 -11.38
C GLN A 78 -8.01 18.37 -11.04
N SER A 79 -9.14 17.66 -10.92
CA SER A 79 -9.14 16.22 -10.68
C SER A 79 -8.49 15.47 -11.85
N ALA A 80 -8.84 15.80 -13.10
CA ALA A 80 -8.23 15.21 -14.29
C ALA A 80 -6.72 15.48 -14.38
N ALA A 81 -6.28 16.72 -14.12
CA ALA A 81 -4.87 17.09 -14.10
C ALA A 81 -4.08 16.32 -13.01
N ASN A 82 -4.66 16.18 -11.81
CA ASN A 82 -4.06 15.40 -10.72
C ASN A 82 -3.94 13.92 -11.09
N ARG A 83 -4.98 13.32 -11.69
CA ARG A 83 -4.93 11.92 -12.16
C ARG A 83 -3.85 11.73 -13.23
N ALA A 84 -3.74 12.64 -14.19
CA ALA A 84 -2.70 12.58 -15.21
C ALA A 84 -1.28 12.67 -14.61
N ALA A 85 -1.06 13.56 -13.65
CA ALA A 85 0.21 13.67 -12.95
C ALA A 85 0.54 12.39 -12.16
N ILE A 86 -0.44 11.82 -11.46
CA ILE A 86 -0.29 10.56 -10.73
C ILE A 86 0.07 9.41 -11.69
N THR A 87 -0.65 9.27 -12.82
CA THR A 87 -0.36 8.23 -13.82
C THR A 87 1.06 8.35 -14.38
N ALA A 88 1.52 9.58 -14.66
CA ALA A 88 2.90 9.80 -15.11
C ALA A 88 3.93 9.36 -14.04
N ARG A 89 3.69 9.72 -12.78
CA ARG A 89 4.55 9.32 -11.65
C ARG A 89 4.54 7.82 -11.39
N ALA A 90 3.40 7.17 -11.57
CA ALA A 90 3.26 5.72 -11.45
C ALA A 90 4.05 4.98 -12.55
N ALA A 91 3.99 5.48 -13.80
CA ALA A 91 4.72 4.91 -14.91
C ALA A 91 6.24 4.94 -14.70
N GLU A 92 6.78 5.98 -14.08
CA GLU A 92 8.21 6.05 -13.73
C GLU A 92 8.67 4.92 -12.80
N VAL A 93 7.74 4.40 -11.98
CA VAL A 93 8.01 3.30 -11.03
C VAL A 93 7.46 1.95 -11.50
N GLY A 94 7.06 1.83 -12.78
CA GLY A 94 6.56 0.58 -13.36
C GLY A 94 5.12 0.22 -12.98
N VAL A 95 4.35 1.17 -12.43
CA VAL A 95 2.95 0.95 -12.04
C VAL A 95 2.00 1.53 -13.09
N GLU A 96 1.14 0.67 -13.65
CA GLU A 96 0.11 1.07 -14.61
C GLU A 96 -1.17 1.52 -13.88
N MET A 97 -1.66 2.73 -14.21
CA MET A 97 -2.89 3.29 -13.64
C MET A 97 -3.84 3.78 -14.74
N ASN A 98 -4.98 3.12 -14.85
CA ASN A 98 -5.99 3.32 -15.88
C ASN A 98 -7.21 4.08 -15.32
N PHE A 99 -6.99 5.32 -14.88
CA PHE A 99 -8.08 6.17 -14.40
C PHE A 99 -9.09 6.49 -15.51
N ARG A 100 -10.36 6.42 -15.15
CA ARG A 100 -11.51 6.71 -16.02
C ARG A 100 -12.46 7.65 -15.27
N ASP A 101 -13.34 8.33 -16.00
CA ASP A 101 -14.33 9.22 -15.35
C ASP A 101 -15.35 8.44 -14.50
N ASP A 102 -15.54 7.15 -14.81
CA ASP A 102 -16.36 6.21 -14.04
C ASP A 102 -15.58 5.48 -12.92
N SER A 103 -14.30 5.83 -12.68
CA SER A 103 -13.54 5.27 -11.57
C SER A 103 -14.26 5.51 -10.24
N ARG A 104 -14.27 4.49 -9.37
CA ARG A 104 -15.01 4.50 -8.11
C ARG A 104 -14.09 4.40 -6.91
N MET A 105 -14.55 4.94 -5.79
CA MET A 105 -13.93 4.78 -4.48
C MET A 105 -14.63 3.64 -3.74
N TRP A 106 -13.84 2.72 -3.20
CA TRP A 106 -14.33 1.51 -2.53
C TRP A 106 -13.95 1.54 -1.04
N ASN A 107 -14.71 0.80 -0.23
CA ASN A 107 -14.28 0.48 1.13
C ASN A 107 -13.09 -0.49 1.05
N THR A 108 -12.11 -0.34 1.92
CA THR A 108 -10.88 -1.15 1.87
C THR A 108 -10.64 -1.98 3.11
N PHE A 109 -11.59 -1.99 4.05
CA PHE A 109 -11.39 -2.67 5.32
C PHE A 109 -11.09 -4.16 5.13
N ASP A 110 -11.84 -4.84 4.27
CA ASP A 110 -11.64 -6.26 4.00
C ASP A 110 -10.34 -6.55 3.24
N ALA A 111 -9.90 -5.63 2.36
CA ALA A 111 -8.57 -5.71 1.76
C ALA A 111 -7.47 -5.62 2.83
N HIS A 112 -7.63 -4.76 3.82
CA HIS A 112 -6.72 -4.65 4.97
C HIS A 112 -6.75 -5.89 5.87
N ARG A 113 -7.91 -6.54 6.03
CA ARG A 113 -8.03 -7.82 6.75
C ARG A 113 -7.25 -8.93 6.06
N LEU A 114 -7.32 -9.02 4.73
CA LEU A 114 -6.51 -10.00 3.98
C LEU A 114 -5.01 -9.69 4.04
N LEU A 115 -4.61 -8.41 3.97
CA LEU A 115 -3.22 -8.01 4.14
C LEU A 115 -2.69 -8.35 5.54
N HIS A 116 -3.50 -8.15 6.57
CA HIS A 116 -3.14 -8.51 7.94
C HIS A 116 -3.01 -10.03 8.10
N TRP A 117 -3.98 -10.78 7.59
CA TRP A 117 -3.93 -12.25 7.57
C TRP A 117 -2.67 -12.76 6.87
N ALA A 118 -2.39 -12.29 5.65
CA ALA A 118 -1.19 -12.65 4.90
C ALA A 118 0.09 -12.34 5.67
N GLY A 119 0.15 -11.16 6.32
CA GLY A 119 1.29 -10.78 7.17
C GLY A 119 1.52 -11.69 8.39
N LEU A 120 0.49 -12.41 8.85
CA LEU A 120 0.61 -13.36 9.97
C LEU A 120 0.94 -14.79 9.49
N THR A 121 0.35 -15.23 8.38
CA THR A 121 0.39 -16.64 7.97
C THR A 121 1.35 -16.93 6.83
N ALA A 122 1.66 -15.94 6.00
CA ALA A 122 2.62 -16.05 4.89
C ALA A 122 3.26 -14.66 4.62
N PRO A 123 4.14 -14.18 5.51
CA PRO A 123 4.73 -12.84 5.42
C PRO A 123 5.41 -12.56 4.08
N ASP A 124 6.03 -13.57 3.47
CA ASP A 124 6.66 -13.54 2.16
C ASP A 124 5.68 -13.23 1.00
N LYS A 125 4.38 -13.47 1.21
CA LYS A 125 3.32 -13.23 0.21
C LYS A 125 2.55 -11.92 0.45
N GLN A 126 2.80 -11.22 1.55
CA GLN A 126 2.07 -9.99 1.87
C GLN A 126 2.28 -8.90 0.81
N ALA A 127 3.52 -8.74 0.33
CA ALA A 127 3.84 -7.80 -0.75
C ALA A 127 3.14 -8.15 -2.06
N ALA A 128 3.13 -9.44 -2.44
CA ALA A 128 2.43 -9.91 -3.62
C ALA A 128 0.92 -9.63 -3.55
N LEU A 129 0.30 -9.80 -2.38
CA LEU A 129 -1.10 -9.45 -2.16
C LEU A 129 -1.33 -7.94 -2.28
N LYS A 130 -0.43 -7.11 -1.73
CA LYS A 130 -0.53 -5.66 -1.85
C LYS A 130 -0.51 -5.22 -3.32
N HIS A 131 0.41 -5.76 -4.11
CA HIS A 131 0.49 -5.52 -5.56
C HIS A 131 -0.74 -6.02 -6.32
N ALA A 132 -1.24 -7.22 -6.00
CA ALA A 132 -2.45 -7.76 -6.61
C ALA A 132 -3.68 -6.86 -6.35
N LEU A 133 -3.81 -6.32 -5.13
CA LEU A 133 -4.89 -5.39 -4.79
C LEU A 133 -4.75 -4.04 -5.51
N PHE A 134 -3.54 -3.51 -5.62
CA PHE A 134 -3.29 -2.31 -6.42
C PHE A 134 -3.61 -2.53 -7.90
N GLY A 135 -3.19 -3.65 -8.48
CA GLY A 135 -3.48 -3.99 -9.87
C GLY A 135 -4.98 -4.19 -10.13
N ALA A 136 -5.68 -4.88 -9.23
CA ALA A 136 -7.13 -5.06 -9.30
C ALA A 136 -7.84 -3.70 -9.34
N HIS A 137 -7.44 -2.75 -8.50
CA HIS A 137 -8.08 -1.45 -8.46
C HIS A 137 -7.61 -0.49 -9.58
N PHE A 138 -6.32 -0.15 -9.63
CA PHE A 138 -5.81 0.92 -10.47
C PHE A 138 -5.62 0.53 -11.93
N THR A 139 -5.26 -0.73 -12.20
CA THR A 139 -5.02 -1.20 -13.57
C THR A 139 -6.29 -1.77 -14.18
N GLN A 140 -7.01 -2.61 -13.43
CA GLN A 140 -8.18 -3.35 -13.93
C GLN A 140 -9.50 -2.62 -13.63
N GLY A 141 -9.53 -1.66 -12.71
CA GLY A 141 -10.75 -0.92 -12.35
C GLY A 141 -11.80 -1.76 -11.61
N ARG A 142 -11.37 -2.81 -10.89
CA ARG A 142 -12.24 -3.74 -10.16
C ARG A 142 -12.60 -3.21 -8.77
N ASN A 143 -13.69 -3.75 -8.23
CA ASN A 143 -14.19 -3.44 -6.89
C ASN A 143 -13.41 -4.21 -5.83
N VAL A 144 -12.59 -3.50 -5.03
CA VAL A 144 -11.82 -4.11 -3.94
C VAL A 144 -12.61 -4.25 -2.62
N SER A 145 -13.91 -3.90 -2.62
CA SER A 145 -14.87 -4.34 -1.60
C SER A 145 -15.52 -5.69 -1.93
N ASP A 146 -15.37 -6.20 -3.16
CA ASP A 146 -16.02 -7.44 -3.59
C ASP A 146 -15.22 -8.68 -3.14
N ALA A 147 -15.88 -9.61 -2.46
CA ALA A 147 -15.22 -10.80 -1.93
C ALA A 147 -14.63 -11.71 -3.02
N GLY A 148 -15.24 -11.76 -4.21
CA GLY A 148 -14.72 -12.51 -5.35
C GLY A 148 -13.41 -11.92 -5.87
N VAL A 149 -13.35 -10.59 -6.02
CA VAL A 149 -12.13 -9.86 -6.40
C VAL A 149 -11.03 -10.04 -5.34
N LEU A 150 -11.38 -9.93 -4.06
CA LEU A 150 -10.43 -10.04 -2.95
C LEU A 150 -9.81 -11.45 -2.85
N THR A 151 -10.62 -12.50 -2.99
CA THR A 151 -10.13 -13.89 -2.97
C THR A 151 -9.28 -14.23 -4.20
N GLU A 152 -9.59 -13.66 -5.37
CA GLU A 152 -8.75 -13.79 -6.57
C GLU A 152 -7.41 -13.06 -6.43
N ALA A 153 -7.39 -11.89 -5.78
CA ALA A 153 -6.15 -11.19 -5.47
C ALA A 153 -5.26 -11.99 -4.51
N ALA A 154 -5.86 -12.65 -3.51
CA ALA A 154 -5.15 -13.58 -2.62
C ALA A 154 -4.56 -14.77 -3.38
N GLU A 155 -5.36 -15.43 -4.23
CA GLU A 155 -4.89 -16.53 -5.08
C GLU A 155 -3.75 -16.10 -6.02
N THR A 156 -3.87 -14.93 -6.64
CA THR A 156 -2.83 -14.34 -7.48
C THR A 156 -1.51 -14.13 -6.72
N ALA A 157 -1.60 -13.77 -5.44
CA ALA A 157 -0.45 -13.64 -4.54
C ALA A 157 0.09 -14.98 -4.02
N GLY A 158 -0.48 -16.11 -4.45
CA GLY A 158 -0.11 -17.46 -4.02
C GLY A 158 -0.64 -17.84 -2.63
N LEU A 159 -1.65 -17.13 -2.12
CA LEU A 159 -2.35 -17.46 -0.87
C LEU A 159 -3.52 -18.43 -1.15
N ASP A 160 -3.99 -19.10 -0.10
CA ASP A 160 -5.14 -20.01 -0.22
C ASP A 160 -6.45 -19.22 -0.41
N ARG A 161 -7.11 -19.45 -1.53
CA ARG A 161 -8.36 -18.77 -1.90
C ARG A 161 -9.51 -19.07 -0.93
N ALA A 162 -9.62 -20.32 -0.47
CA ALA A 162 -10.69 -20.74 0.43
C ALA A 162 -10.49 -20.13 1.83
N GLU A 163 -9.26 -20.12 2.34
CA GLU A 163 -8.95 -19.47 3.61
C GLU A 163 -9.19 -17.95 3.54
N ALA A 164 -8.85 -17.31 2.42
CA ALA A 164 -9.20 -15.90 2.19
C ALA A 164 -10.72 -15.68 2.24
N ALA A 165 -11.51 -16.58 1.64
CA ALA A 165 -12.97 -16.51 1.70
C ALA A 165 -13.50 -16.66 3.13
N GLU A 166 -12.93 -17.57 3.92
CA GLU A 166 -13.28 -17.75 5.34
C GLU A 166 -12.91 -16.52 6.19
N VAL A 167 -11.79 -15.86 5.92
CA VAL A 167 -11.46 -14.58 6.57
C VAL A 167 -12.56 -13.57 6.27
N LEU A 168 -12.97 -13.41 5.01
CA LEU A 168 -13.98 -12.43 4.61
C LEU A 168 -15.38 -12.74 5.15
N ALA A 169 -15.78 -14.01 5.16
CA ALA A 169 -17.10 -14.45 5.62
C ALA A 169 -17.24 -14.45 7.15
N SER A 170 -16.12 -14.44 7.88
CA SER A 170 -16.09 -14.42 9.35
C SER A 170 -15.75 -13.04 9.90
N GLY A 171 -15.70 -12.92 11.23
CA GLY A 171 -15.20 -11.71 11.92
C GLY A 171 -13.68 -11.69 12.15
N ARG A 172 -12.92 -12.63 11.58
CA ARG A 172 -11.48 -12.76 11.83
C ARG A 172 -10.72 -11.49 11.46
N TYR A 173 -9.78 -11.08 12.31
CA TYR A 173 -8.90 -9.93 12.14
C TYR A 173 -9.58 -8.55 12.13
N MET A 174 -10.91 -8.47 12.33
CA MET A 174 -11.60 -7.17 12.32
C MET A 174 -11.06 -6.25 13.43
N GLN A 175 -10.95 -6.76 14.65
CA GLN A 175 -10.53 -5.96 15.79
C GLN A 175 -9.03 -5.60 15.69
N GLU A 176 -8.21 -6.54 15.21
CA GLU A 176 -6.77 -6.39 15.06
C GLU A 176 -6.44 -5.30 14.05
N VAL A 177 -7.12 -5.28 12.89
CA VAL A 177 -6.95 -4.22 11.88
C VAL A 177 -7.39 -2.87 12.44
N ARG A 178 -8.54 -2.79 13.14
CA ARG A 178 -9.01 -1.54 13.77
C ARG A 178 -8.03 -1.02 14.81
N THR A 179 -7.49 -1.91 15.65
CA THR A 179 -6.47 -1.59 16.65
C THR A 179 -5.18 -1.09 15.98
N ALA A 180 -4.72 -1.73 14.90
CA ALA A 180 -3.53 -1.31 14.16
C ALA A 180 -3.72 0.07 13.52
N GLN A 181 -4.88 0.34 12.91
CA GLN A 181 -5.21 1.67 12.36
C GLN A 181 -5.21 2.75 13.45
N ALA A 182 -5.83 2.46 14.60
CA ALA A 182 -5.86 3.38 15.73
C ALA A 182 -4.44 3.66 16.27
N LEU A 183 -3.59 2.64 16.34
CA LEU A 183 -2.19 2.77 16.74
C LEU A 183 -1.42 3.71 15.80
N TRP A 184 -1.50 3.51 14.48
CA TRP A 184 -0.78 4.37 13.52
C TRP A 184 -1.28 5.81 13.54
N ARG A 185 -2.59 6.03 13.70
CA ARG A 185 -3.13 7.38 13.91
C ARG A 185 -2.63 8.01 15.22
N ALA A 186 -2.60 7.25 16.31
CA ALA A 186 -2.06 7.72 17.59
C ALA A 186 -0.56 8.04 17.54
N ARG A 187 0.18 7.39 16.64
CA ARG A 187 1.59 7.71 16.31
C ARG A 187 1.75 8.90 15.37
N GLY A 188 0.67 9.61 15.03
CA GLY A 188 0.71 10.83 14.22
C GLY A 188 0.63 10.59 12.71
N ILE A 189 0.40 9.36 12.24
CA ILE A 189 0.19 9.10 10.82
C ILE A 189 -1.23 9.55 10.42
N THR A 190 -1.31 10.66 9.69
CA THR A 190 -2.57 11.25 9.20
C THR A 190 -2.70 11.24 7.67
N SER A 191 -1.67 10.82 6.96
CA SER A 191 -1.64 10.68 5.50
C SER A 191 -0.79 9.48 5.10
N VAL A 192 -1.02 8.97 3.89
CA VAL A 192 -0.34 7.79 3.35
C VAL A 192 0.13 8.02 1.90
N PRO A 193 1.17 7.31 1.44
CA PRO A 193 1.96 6.31 2.19
C PRO A 193 2.85 6.96 3.25
N ALA A 194 3.06 6.24 4.33
CA ALA A 194 4.06 6.57 5.35
C ALA A 194 4.98 5.36 5.53
N VAL A 195 6.28 5.58 5.32
CA VAL A 195 7.32 4.56 5.43
C VAL A 195 8.07 4.82 6.73
N VAL A 196 7.83 3.96 7.72
CA VAL A 196 8.47 4.06 9.04
C VAL A 196 9.60 3.05 9.11
N VAL A 197 10.83 3.53 9.22
CA VAL A 197 12.05 2.71 9.23
C VAL A 197 12.59 2.62 10.66
N GLU A 198 12.87 1.40 11.12
CA GLU A 198 13.39 1.08 12.46
C GLU A 198 12.58 1.72 13.61
N ASP A 199 11.26 1.78 13.44
CA ASP A 199 10.33 2.41 14.39
C ASP A 199 10.65 3.89 14.74
N LYS A 200 11.53 4.55 13.95
CA LYS A 200 12.14 5.83 14.32
C LYS A 200 12.08 6.88 13.23
N TYR A 201 12.36 6.51 11.99
CA TYR A 201 12.47 7.46 10.88
C TYR A 201 11.23 7.39 10.00
N LEU A 202 10.58 8.54 9.77
CA LEU A 202 9.42 8.64 8.89
C LEU A 202 9.82 9.25 7.55
N ILE A 203 9.52 8.54 6.46
CA ILE A 203 9.52 9.07 5.10
C ILE A 203 8.06 9.14 4.64
N SER A 204 7.55 10.35 4.42
CA SER A 204 6.14 10.59 4.11
C SER A 204 5.92 10.81 2.61
N GLY A 205 4.85 10.22 2.07
CA GLY A 205 4.39 10.40 0.69
C GLY A 205 5.02 9.47 -0.33
N GLY A 206 4.46 9.46 -1.54
CA GLY A 206 4.96 8.69 -2.69
C GLY A 206 6.23 9.32 -3.27
N GLN A 207 7.33 9.26 -2.51
CA GLN A 207 8.59 9.90 -2.84
C GLN A 207 9.23 9.29 -4.11
N PRO A 208 10.03 10.06 -4.87
CA PRO A 208 10.84 9.51 -5.96
C PRO A 208 11.83 8.45 -5.45
N THR A 209 12.18 7.48 -6.30
CA THR A 209 13.17 6.43 -6.01
C THR A 209 14.47 6.98 -5.43
N GLN A 210 15.00 8.08 -5.99
CA GLN A 210 16.25 8.67 -5.51
C GLN A 210 16.14 9.22 -4.08
N THR A 211 14.97 9.73 -3.68
CA THR A 211 14.72 10.18 -2.31
C THR A 211 14.76 9.01 -1.34
N PHE A 212 14.14 7.88 -1.69
CA PHE A 212 14.24 6.65 -0.90
C PHE A 212 15.67 6.14 -0.81
N VAL A 213 16.41 6.09 -1.92
CA VAL A 213 17.84 5.70 -1.94
C VAL A 213 18.65 6.52 -0.94
N ASN A 214 18.53 7.85 -0.99
CA ASN A 214 19.29 8.73 -0.12
C ASN A 214 18.92 8.53 1.36
N ALA A 215 17.62 8.44 1.66
CA ALA A 215 17.13 8.27 3.03
C ALA A 215 17.52 6.91 3.63
N LEU A 216 17.33 5.81 2.89
CA LEU A 216 17.67 4.46 3.37
C LEU A 216 19.18 4.30 3.57
N ARG A 217 20.01 4.85 2.67
CA ARG A 217 21.47 4.85 2.85
C ARG A 217 21.89 5.64 4.09
N GLU A 218 21.30 6.80 4.31
CA GLU A 218 21.58 7.61 5.51
C GLU A 218 21.17 6.88 6.80
N ILE A 219 20.01 6.21 6.79
CA ILE A 219 19.52 5.47 7.95
C ILE A 219 20.38 4.24 8.22
N ALA A 220 20.74 3.47 7.18
CA ALA A 220 21.60 2.31 7.31
C ALA A 220 22.98 2.66 7.86
N GLY A 221 23.55 3.81 7.48
CA GLY A 221 24.85 4.27 8.01
C GLY A 221 24.82 4.74 9.47
N LYS A 222 23.64 4.86 10.09
CA LYS A 222 23.48 5.24 11.51
C LYS A 222 23.26 4.03 12.44
N ASN A 223 23.06 2.85 11.88
CA ASN A 223 22.85 1.59 12.60
C ASN A 223 24.10 0.71 12.54
#